data_AF-A0A8X6I4I4-F1
#
_entry.id   AF-A0A8X6I4I4-F1
#
_cell.length_a   1.000
_cell.length_b   1.000
_cell.length_c   1.000
_cell.angle_alpha   90.00
_cell.angle_beta   90.00
_cell.angle_gamma   90.00
#
_symmetry.space_group_name_H-M   'P 1'
#
loop_
_entity.id
_entity.type
_entity.pdbx_description
1 polymer ?
#
loop_
_entity_poly.entity_id
_entity_poly.type
_entity_poly.pdbx_seq_one_letter_code
_entity_poly.pdbx_strand_id
1 'polypeptide(L)'
;MILQTEISDGPNYARNHSNPQSRRGGLKSTHKGIILWHVLVGAYVLFNSFTNAESNFNFVDLSHVFDNATIYWVTEPPLKLNVTYNGTLPGKTYWYQKDVFSAATHGGTHLDAPCHFAKGRWCVSDIPLDHLIV
;
A
#
# COMPACT_ATOMS: atom_id res chain seq x y z
N MET A 1 -64.07 -20.19 81.13
CA MET A 1 -62.95 -20.88 80.46
C MET A 1 -62.71 -20.15 79.14
N ILE A 2 -61.58 -19.42 79.06
CA ILE A 2 -60.89 -18.90 77.86
C ILE A 2 -61.72 -17.99 76.93
N LEU A 3 -61.67 -16.67 77.14
CA LEU A 3 -60.81 -15.67 76.48
C LEU A 3 -61.15 -15.43 75.00
N GLN A 4 -61.82 -14.30 74.75
CA GLN A 4 -61.70 -13.55 73.51
C GLN A 4 -61.46 -12.09 73.87
N THR A 5 -60.24 -11.64 73.59
CA THR A 5 -59.78 -10.26 73.66
C THR A 5 -59.97 -9.62 72.29
N GLU A 6 -60.68 -8.51 72.20
CA GLU A 6 -60.43 -7.51 71.15
C GLU A 6 -60.36 -6.13 71.80
N ILE A 7 -59.19 -5.52 71.60
CA ILE A 7 -58.73 -4.26 72.17
C ILE A 7 -58.82 -3.21 71.06
N SER A 8 -59.60 -2.17 71.34
CA SER A 8 -59.34 -0.72 71.17
C SER A 8 -58.59 -0.19 69.94
N ASP A 9 -59.19 0.86 69.39
CA ASP A 9 -58.75 1.81 68.36
C ASP A 9 -57.29 2.33 68.46
N GLY A 10 -56.72 2.62 67.29
CA GLY A 10 -55.53 3.45 67.10
C GLY A 10 -55.38 3.94 65.65
N PRO A 11 -54.90 5.18 65.39
CA PRO A 11 -55.08 5.85 64.10
C PRO A 11 -54.09 5.37 63.03
N ASN A 12 -54.57 5.32 61.78
CA ASN A 12 -53.77 5.07 60.59
C ASN A 12 -52.73 6.17 60.35
N TYR A 13 -51.47 5.93 60.75
CA TYR A 13 -50.34 6.76 60.35
C TYR A 13 -49.89 6.35 58.95
N ALA A 14 -50.33 7.08 57.93
CA ALA A 14 -49.86 6.91 56.55
C ALA A 14 -48.36 7.27 56.47
N ARG A 15 -47.52 6.25 56.29
CA ARG A 15 -46.06 6.39 56.16
C ARG A 15 -45.73 6.84 54.73
N ASN A 16 -45.61 8.16 54.51
CA ASN A 16 -45.15 8.74 53.25
C ASN A 16 -43.67 8.40 53.01
N HIS A 17 -43.40 7.34 52.26
CA HIS A 17 -42.08 7.06 51.69
C HIS A 17 -41.94 7.83 50.37
N SER A 18 -41.43 9.06 50.43
CA SER A 18 -40.94 9.75 49.24
C SER A 18 -39.65 9.07 48.78
N ASN A 19 -39.76 8.27 47.72
CA ASN A 19 -38.61 7.72 47.01
C ASN A 19 -37.76 8.88 46.46
N PRO A 20 -36.45 9.00 46.78
CA PRO A 20 -35.64 10.05 46.20
C PRO A 20 -35.52 9.76 44.70
N GLN A 21 -36.16 10.57 43.87
CA GLN A 21 -35.95 10.51 42.43
C GLN A 21 -34.47 10.73 42.16
N SER A 22 -33.82 9.67 41.71
CA SER A 22 -32.46 9.67 41.17
C SER A 22 -32.41 10.70 40.04
N ARG A 23 -31.92 11.91 40.34
CA ARG A 23 -31.55 12.89 39.31
C ARG A 23 -30.31 12.35 38.60
N ARG A 24 -30.49 11.43 37.66
CA ARG A 24 -29.49 11.16 36.62
C ARG A 24 -29.43 12.41 35.75
N GLY A 25 -28.54 13.33 36.09
CA GLY A 25 -28.25 14.50 35.28
C GLY A 25 -27.78 14.03 33.91
N GLY A 26 -28.68 14.04 32.93
CA GLY A 26 -28.35 13.76 31.54
C GLY A 26 -27.35 14.79 31.04
N LEU A 27 -26.36 14.31 30.29
CA LEU A 27 -25.31 15.17 29.73
C LEU A 27 -25.94 16.31 28.90
N LYS A 28 -25.61 17.57 29.24
CA LYS A 28 -26.18 18.77 28.57
C LYS A 28 -25.87 18.72 27.07
N SER A 29 -26.81 19.16 26.23
CA SER A 29 -26.74 19.07 24.75
C SER A 29 -25.44 19.62 24.16
N THR A 30 -24.90 20.70 24.75
CA THR A 30 -23.62 21.31 24.38
C THR A 30 -22.42 20.36 24.54
N HIS A 31 -22.43 19.48 25.55
CA HIS A 31 -21.38 18.47 25.73
C HIS A 31 -21.51 17.33 24.72
N LYS A 32 -22.72 17.01 24.25
CA LYS A 32 -22.92 15.98 23.20
C LYS A 32 -22.35 16.42 21.86
N GLY A 33 -22.53 17.70 21.49
CA GLY A 33 -21.96 18.27 20.27
C GLY A 33 -20.43 18.30 20.28
N ILE A 34 -19.83 18.67 21.43
CA ILE A 34 -18.37 18.66 21.61
C ILE A 34 -17.82 17.24 21.51
N ILE A 35 -18.47 16.26 22.16
CA ILE A 35 -18.05 14.86 22.09
C ILE A 35 -18.17 14.35 20.65
N LEU A 36 -19.27 14.62 19.95
CA LEU A 36 -19.44 14.21 18.56
C LEU A 36 -18.37 14.83 17.66
N TRP A 37 -18.04 16.11 17.84
CA TRP A 37 -16.99 16.78 17.08
C TRP A 37 -15.61 16.14 17.33
N HIS A 38 -15.25 15.86 18.58
CA HIS A 38 -13.98 15.18 18.90
C HIS A 38 -13.94 13.76 18.36
N VAL A 39 -15.07 13.04 18.37
CA VAL A 39 -15.16 11.70 17.75
C VAL A 39 -15.00 11.78 16.24
N LEU A 40 -15.62 12.75 15.56
CA LEU A 40 -15.50 12.93 14.12
C LEU A 40 -14.09 13.36 13.71
N VAL A 41 -13.47 14.29 14.45
CA VAL A 41 -12.08 14.70 14.22
C VAL A 41 -11.13 13.55 14.51
N GLY A 42 -11.32 12.82 15.60
CA GLY A 42 -10.54 11.63 15.93
C GLY A 42 -10.66 10.55 14.85
N ALA A 43 -11.87 10.28 14.36
CA ALA A 43 -12.11 9.33 13.28
C ALA A 43 -11.45 9.78 11.97
N TYR A 44 -11.53 11.07 11.63
CA TYR A 44 -10.88 11.63 10.45
C TYR A 44 -9.35 11.53 10.53
N VAL A 45 -8.74 11.87 11.67
CA VAL A 45 -7.29 11.76 11.86
C VAL A 45 -6.84 10.30 11.79
N LEU A 46 -7.54 9.39 12.48
CA LEU A 46 -7.25 7.96 12.42
C LEU A 46 -7.36 7.42 10.98
N PHE A 47 -8.43 7.77 10.26
CA PHE A 47 -8.64 7.35 8.87
C PHE A 47 -7.53 7.82 7.92
N ASN A 48 -7.03 9.04 8.07
CA ASN A 48 -5.91 9.55 7.28
C ASN A 48 -4.56 8.89 7.66
N SER A 49 -4.38 8.48 8.92
CA SER A 49 -3.17 7.75 9.32
C SER A 49 -3.11 6.31 8.78
N PHE A 50 -4.24 5.68 8.48
CA PHE A 50 -4.29 4.32 7.90
C PHE A 50 -4.11 4.29 6.37
N THR A 51 -4.25 5.43 5.68
CA THR A 51 -4.27 5.48 4.19
C THR A 51 -2.95 5.94 3.56
N ASN A 52 -1.98 6.42 4.36
CA ASN A 52 -0.67 6.84 3.87
C ASN A 52 0.37 5.72 4.06
N ALA A 53 0.22 4.64 3.29
CA ALA A 53 1.31 3.67 3.11
C ALA A 53 2.19 4.15 1.94
N GLU A 54 3.18 4.99 2.24
CA GLU A 54 4.29 5.27 1.32
C GLU A 54 5.10 3.98 1.14
N SER A 55 4.87 3.26 0.05
CA SER A 55 5.72 2.14 -0.35
C SER A 55 7.04 2.68 -0.89
N ASN A 56 8.02 2.86 -0.01
CA ASN A 56 9.38 3.18 -0.40
C ASN A 56 10.03 1.95 -1.03
N PHE A 57 9.85 1.76 -2.34
CA PHE A 57 10.56 0.75 -3.10
C PHE A 57 12.00 1.21 -3.36
N ASN A 58 12.96 0.47 -2.83
CA ASN A 58 14.37 0.68 -3.15
C ASN A 58 14.73 -0.17 -4.36
N PHE A 59 14.90 0.46 -5.52
CA PHE A 59 15.39 -0.21 -6.72
C PHE A 59 16.92 -0.37 -6.63
N VAL A 60 17.39 -1.60 -6.85
CA VAL A 60 18.81 -1.93 -6.93
C VAL A 60 19.07 -2.41 -8.36
N ASP A 61 20.02 -1.79 -9.06
CA ASP A 61 20.44 -2.25 -10.38
C ASP A 61 21.35 -3.47 -10.24
N LEU A 62 20.98 -4.57 -10.90
CA LEU A 62 21.71 -5.84 -10.92
C LEU A 62 22.37 -6.09 -12.29
N SER A 63 22.48 -5.05 -13.11
CA SER A 63 23.04 -5.12 -14.46
C SER A 63 24.50 -4.67 -14.49
N HIS A 64 25.29 -5.28 -15.36
CA HIS A 64 26.60 -4.76 -15.73
C HIS A 64 26.47 -3.69 -16.83
N VAL A 65 27.49 -2.84 -16.96
CA VAL A 65 27.60 -1.88 -18.07
C VAL A 65 27.57 -2.64 -19.41
N PHE A 66 26.78 -2.12 -20.35
CA PHE A 66 26.58 -2.70 -21.68
C PHE A 66 27.26 -1.85 -22.76
N ASP A 67 28.45 -2.27 -23.20
CA ASP A 67 29.31 -1.57 -24.14
C ASP A 67 30.21 -2.53 -24.95
N ASN A 68 31.09 -2.00 -25.81
CA ASN A 68 31.97 -2.83 -26.65
C ASN A 68 32.99 -3.67 -25.86
N ALA A 69 33.10 -3.50 -24.54
CA ALA A 69 33.91 -4.34 -23.66
C ALA A 69 33.07 -5.40 -22.92
N THR A 70 31.75 -5.44 -23.11
CA THR A 70 30.88 -6.48 -22.56
C THR A 70 31.36 -7.86 -22.97
N ILE A 71 31.43 -8.76 -21.97
CA ILE A 71 31.91 -10.13 -22.14
C ILE A 71 30.82 -11.00 -22.76
N TYR A 72 31.21 -11.77 -23.77
CA TYR A 72 30.41 -12.78 -24.46
C TYR A 72 31.13 -14.13 -24.40
N TRP A 73 30.39 -15.21 -24.64
CA TRP A 73 30.99 -16.51 -24.82
C TRP A 73 31.95 -16.51 -26.01
N VAL A 74 33.03 -17.29 -25.93
CA VAL A 74 34.18 -17.20 -26.87
C VAL A 74 33.78 -17.41 -28.34
N THR A 75 32.71 -18.17 -28.61
CA THR A 75 32.22 -18.46 -29.96
C THR A 75 31.07 -17.55 -30.41
N GLU A 76 30.52 -16.72 -29.52
CA GLU A 76 29.41 -15.83 -29.83
C GLU A 76 29.89 -14.50 -30.42
N PRO A 77 29.15 -13.90 -31.37
CA PRO A 77 29.42 -12.54 -31.81
C PRO A 77 29.38 -11.55 -30.63
N PRO A 78 30.44 -10.76 -30.40
CA PRO A 78 30.44 -9.75 -29.35
C PRO A 78 29.47 -8.61 -29.68
N LEU A 79 29.14 -7.79 -28.67
CA LEU A 79 28.46 -6.52 -28.90
C LEU A 79 29.31 -5.63 -29.81
N LYS A 80 28.68 -5.13 -30.87
CA LYS A 80 29.19 -4.07 -31.74
C LYS A 80 28.25 -2.88 -31.64
N LEU A 81 28.52 -1.96 -30.73
CA LEU A 81 27.86 -0.67 -30.59
C LEU A 81 28.64 0.38 -31.39
N ASN A 82 27.96 1.04 -32.31
CA ASN A 82 28.50 2.10 -33.16
C ASN A 82 27.66 3.36 -33.06
N VAL A 83 28.27 4.44 -32.58
CA VAL A 83 27.66 5.77 -32.55
C VAL A 83 27.74 6.36 -33.96
N THR A 84 26.62 6.35 -34.66
CA THR A 84 26.53 6.82 -36.06
C THR A 84 26.33 8.32 -36.20
N TYR A 85 25.89 8.98 -35.13
CA TYR A 85 25.81 10.43 -35.03
C TYR A 85 25.82 10.85 -33.56
N ASN A 86 26.54 11.92 -33.23
CA ASN A 86 26.54 12.49 -31.90
C ASN A 86 26.84 14.00 -31.95
N GLY A 87 25.81 14.83 -31.81
CA GLY A 87 25.97 16.28 -31.81
C GLY A 87 24.68 17.05 -32.09
N THR A 88 24.82 18.36 -32.32
CA THR A 88 23.71 19.22 -32.72
C THR A 88 23.59 19.24 -34.24
N LEU A 89 22.41 18.90 -34.76
CA LEU A 89 22.17 18.90 -36.20
C LEU A 89 22.24 20.33 -36.77
N PRO A 90 22.77 20.52 -38.00
CA PRO A 90 22.77 21.83 -38.63
C PRO A 90 21.36 22.45 -38.67
N GLY A 91 21.24 23.68 -38.16
CA GLY A 91 19.95 24.38 -38.09
C GLY A 91 19.00 23.90 -36.99
N LYS A 92 19.47 23.06 -36.06
CA LYS A 92 18.73 22.65 -34.86
C LYS A 92 19.39 23.21 -33.60
N THR A 93 18.62 23.37 -32.54
CA THR A 93 19.09 23.85 -31.23
C THR A 93 19.27 22.74 -30.20
N TYR A 94 18.90 21.50 -30.55
CA TYR A 94 18.94 20.36 -29.65
C TYR A 94 20.05 19.36 -30.02
N TRP A 95 20.61 18.73 -29.00
CA TRP A 95 21.56 17.63 -29.13
C TRP A 95 20.85 16.36 -29.61
N TYR A 96 21.49 15.61 -30.50
CA TYR A 96 20.98 14.35 -31.05
C TYR A 96 22.10 13.31 -31.08
N GLN A 97 21.81 12.12 -30.56
CA GLN A 97 22.68 10.95 -30.66
C GLN A 97 21.91 9.82 -31.34
N LYS A 98 22.59 9.09 -32.23
CA LYS A 98 22.04 7.93 -32.95
C LYS A 98 23.07 6.83 -32.99
N ASP A 99 22.68 5.68 -32.47
CA ASP A 99 23.55 4.51 -32.37
C ASP A 99 22.95 3.33 -33.14
N VAL A 100 23.81 2.47 -33.66
CA VAL A 100 23.46 1.18 -34.24
C VAL A 100 24.23 0.13 -33.47
N PHE A 101 23.56 -0.94 -33.05
CA PHE A 101 24.24 -2.06 -32.43
C PHE A 101 23.79 -3.41 -32.99
N SER A 102 24.66 -4.40 -32.84
CA SER A 102 24.38 -5.81 -33.08
C SER A 102 25.05 -6.64 -31.98
N ALA A 103 24.36 -7.65 -31.48
CA ALA A 103 24.89 -8.50 -30.41
C ALA A 103 24.23 -9.88 -30.45
N ALA A 104 24.92 -10.89 -29.92
CA ALA A 104 24.26 -12.13 -29.52
C ALA A 104 23.33 -11.88 -28.32
N THR A 105 22.34 -12.74 -28.12
CA THR A 105 21.37 -12.63 -27.01
C THR A 105 21.98 -13.02 -25.65
N HIS A 106 23.08 -13.76 -25.65
CA HIS A 106 23.73 -14.33 -24.44
C HIS A 106 25.04 -13.61 -24.13
N GLY A 107 24.96 -12.32 -23.76
CA GLY A 107 26.13 -11.58 -23.27
C GLY A 107 25.76 -10.48 -22.29
N GLY A 108 26.70 -10.11 -21.43
CA GLY A 108 26.42 -9.26 -20.27
C GLY A 108 25.34 -9.86 -19.35
N THR A 109 24.63 -8.99 -18.62
CA THR A 109 23.42 -9.39 -17.89
C THR A 109 22.29 -9.65 -18.89
N HIS A 110 21.77 -10.88 -18.95
CA HIS A 110 20.81 -11.31 -19.97
C HIS A 110 19.75 -12.29 -19.42
N LEU A 111 18.80 -12.66 -20.27
CA LEU A 111 17.70 -13.58 -19.97
C LEU A 111 17.73 -14.77 -20.94
N ASP A 112 17.76 -15.99 -20.38
CA ASP A 112 17.56 -17.22 -21.14
C ASP A 112 16.09 -17.63 -21.09
N ALA A 113 15.42 -17.61 -22.25
CA ALA A 113 14.07 -18.14 -22.39
C ALA A 113 14.08 -19.67 -22.53
N PRO A 114 12.99 -20.37 -22.16
CA PRO A 114 12.89 -21.83 -22.31
C PRO A 114 13.25 -22.37 -23.71
N CYS A 115 12.94 -21.61 -24.77
CA CYS A 115 13.25 -22.02 -26.13
C CYS A 115 14.76 -22.10 -26.43
N HIS A 116 15.61 -21.49 -25.59
CA HIS A 116 17.07 -21.63 -25.68
C HIS A 116 17.52 -23.09 -25.50
N PHE A 117 16.82 -23.85 -24.66
CA PHE A 117 17.16 -25.25 -24.35
C PHE A 117 16.14 -26.28 -24.83
N ALA A 118 14.94 -25.87 -25.22
CA ALA A 118 13.86 -26.79 -25.56
C ALA A 118 12.99 -26.31 -26.74
N LYS A 119 12.93 -27.12 -27.79
CA LYS A 119 12.12 -26.85 -28.98
C LYS A 119 10.63 -26.70 -28.64
N GLY A 120 9.98 -25.69 -29.20
CA GLY A 120 8.54 -25.45 -29.04
C GLY A 120 8.12 -24.91 -27.67
N ARG A 121 9.08 -24.46 -26.85
CA ARG A 121 8.79 -23.73 -25.61
C ARG A 121 8.80 -22.22 -25.85
N TRP A 122 8.38 -21.47 -24.85
CA TRP A 122 8.35 -20.01 -24.90
C TRP A 122 9.71 -19.44 -25.28
N CYS A 123 9.72 -18.60 -26.31
CA CYS A 123 10.79 -17.64 -26.52
C CYS A 123 10.51 -16.37 -25.73
N VAL A 124 11.47 -15.43 -25.69
CA VAL A 124 11.38 -14.20 -24.88
C VAL A 124 10.07 -13.44 -25.13
N SER A 125 9.60 -13.41 -26.38
CA SER A 125 8.33 -12.76 -26.78
C SER A 125 7.06 -13.42 -26.22
N ASP A 126 7.15 -14.67 -25.79
CA ASP A 126 6.00 -15.48 -25.37
C ASP A 126 5.89 -15.57 -23.83
N ILE A 127 6.90 -15.08 -23.10
CA ILE A 127 6.90 -15.11 -21.64
C ILE A 127 5.84 -14.13 -21.12
N PRO A 128 4.85 -14.58 -20.33
CA PRO A 128 3.87 -13.68 -19.75
C PRO A 128 4.53 -12.64 -18.83
N LEU A 129 4.07 -11.39 -18.88
CA LEU A 129 4.73 -10.25 -18.23
C LEU A 129 4.76 -10.37 -16.69
N ASP A 130 3.76 -11.03 -16.10
CA ASP A 130 3.65 -11.33 -14.67
C ASP A 130 4.74 -12.29 -14.16
N HIS A 131 5.49 -12.95 -15.06
CA HIS A 131 6.68 -13.71 -14.70
C HIS A 131 7.96 -12.87 -14.62
N LEU A 132 7.92 -11.60 -15.03
CA LEU A 132 9.10 -10.72 -15.09
C LEU A 132 9.13 -9.66 -13.96
N ILE A 133 8.07 -9.58 -13.17
CA ILE A 133 7.91 -8.61 -12.08
C ILE A 133 7.43 -9.39 -10.85
N VAL A 134 8.10 -9.19 -9.71
CA VAL A 134 7.84 -9.91 -8.44
C VAL A 134 7.50 -8.92 -7.34
#